data_AF-A0AAN9MN02-F1
#
_entry.id   AF-A0AAN9MN02-F1
#
_cell.length_a   1.000
_cell.length_b   1.000
_cell.length_c   1.000
_cell.angle_alpha   90.00
_cell.angle_beta   90.00
_cell.angle_gamma   90.00
#
_symmetry.space_group_name_H-M   'P 1'
#
loop_
_entity.id
_entity.type
_entity.pdbx_description
1 polymer ?
#
loop_
_entity_poly.entity_id
_entity_poly.type
_entity_poly.pdbx_seq_one_letter_code
_entity_poly.pdbx_strand_id
1 'polypeptide(L)'
;MKRVKVFNLIALAMTFLAIVPKMESQISPPIHPLPPTSLRPLCLSQLALVSYACAMMPLTATPPPPPSPSPDNHGHRGNQRYTLQEENCCRWAKEIDSQCVCEVLVPLPPFLTKPLHQYSIRIGESCNVTYSCGGPI
;
A
#
# COMPACT_ATOMS: atom_id res chain seq x y z
N MET A 1 53.84 -19.80 -38.03
CA MET A 1 52.42 -19.33 -38.12
C MET A 1 51.60 -19.55 -36.84
N LYS A 2 51.69 -20.70 -36.16
CA LYS A 2 50.91 -20.97 -34.92
C LYS A 2 51.20 -19.96 -33.78
N ARG A 3 52.47 -19.62 -33.55
CA ARG A 3 52.88 -18.62 -32.53
C ARG A 3 52.31 -17.22 -32.80
N VAL A 4 52.30 -16.78 -34.06
CA VAL A 4 51.72 -15.48 -34.47
C VAL A 4 50.21 -15.44 -34.23
N LYS A 5 49.50 -16.54 -34.51
CA LYS A 5 48.07 -16.67 -34.18
C LYS A 5 47.81 -16.58 -32.68
N VAL A 6 48.67 -17.19 -31.86
CA VAL A 6 48.57 -17.12 -30.40
C VAL A 6 48.80 -15.69 -29.90
N PHE A 7 49.81 -14.99 -30.41
CA PHE A 7 50.04 -13.59 -30.04
C PHE A 7 48.88 -12.68 -30.45
N ASN A 8 48.32 -12.85 -31.65
CA ASN A 8 47.14 -12.09 -32.07
C ASN A 8 45.90 -12.39 -31.23
N LEU A 9 45.69 -13.64 -30.82
CA LEU A 9 44.59 -14.02 -29.92
C LEU A 9 44.73 -13.36 -28.54
N ILE A 10 45.95 -13.36 -27.98
CA ILE A 10 46.23 -12.73 -26.69
C ILE A 10 46.02 -11.22 -26.79
N ALA A 11 46.52 -10.58 -27.85
CA ALA A 11 46.34 -9.15 -28.08
C ALA A 11 44.85 -8.79 -28.19
N LEU A 12 44.07 -9.57 -28.95
CA LEU A 12 42.63 -9.34 -29.11
C LEU A 12 41.88 -9.49 -27.78
N ALA A 13 42.20 -10.51 -26.98
CA ALA A 13 41.60 -10.71 -25.66
C ALA A 13 41.90 -9.56 -24.68
N MET A 14 43.16 -9.09 -24.63
CA MET A 14 43.54 -7.97 -23.77
C MET A 14 42.89 -6.65 -24.21
N THR A 15 42.73 -6.45 -25.51
CA THR A 15 42.03 -5.28 -26.06
C THR A 15 40.54 -5.33 -25.69
N PHE A 16 39.90 -6.50 -25.77
CA PHE A 16 38.53 -6.68 -25.31
C PHE A 16 38.39 -6.37 -23.82
N LEU A 17 39.29 -6.87 -22.96
CA LEU A 17 39.27 -6.61 -21.51
C LEU A 17 39.48 -5.13 -21.17
N ALA A 18 40.25 -4.39 -21.97
CA ALA A 18 40.44 -2.96 -21.80
C ALA A 18 39.23 -2.13 -22.26
N ILE A 19 38.43 -2.66 -23.20
CA ILE A 19 37.22 -2.00 -23.72
C ILE A 19 35.99 -2.33 -22.87
N VAL A 20 36.00 -3.39 -22.05
CA VAL A 20 34.91 -3.64 -21.10
C VAL A 20 34.80 -2.40 -20.21
N PRO A 21 33.69 -1.62 -20.30
CA PRO A 21 33.50 -0.50 -19.40
C PRO A 21 33.57 -1.10 -18.00
N LYS A 22 34.41 -0.53 -17.12
CA LYS A 22 34.51 -0.96 -15.73
C LYS A 22 33.11 -0.91 -15.13
N MET A 23 32.39 -2.04 -15.18
CA MET A 23 31.14 -2.26 -14.47
C MET A 23 31.59 -2.42 -13.02
N GLU A 24 31.87 -1.30 -12.38
CA GLU A 24 31.66 -1.27 -10.95
C GLU A 24 30.19 -1.65 -10.76
N SER A 25 29.97 -2.81 -10.15
CA SER A 25 28.70 -3.09 -9.50
C SER A 25 28.60 -2.17 -8.30
N GLN A 26 28.48 -0.87 -8.56
CA GLN A 26 27.87 0.03 -7.61
C GLN A 26 26.39 -0.33 -7.66
N ILE A 27 25.97 -1.21 -6.75
CA ILE A 27 24.70 -1.04 -6.05
C ILE A 27 24.79 0.31 -5.30
N SER A 28 24.88 1.39 -6.07
CA SER A 28 24.40 2.68 -5.64
C SER A 28 22.90 2.57 -5.90
N PRO A 29 22.05 2.49 -4.86
CA PRO A 29 20.64 2.75 -5.10
C PRO A 29 20.58 4.08 -5.85
N PRO A 30 19.75 4.24 -6.89
CA PRO A 30 19.61 5.54 -7.50
C PRO A 30 19.12 6.49 -6.40
N ILE A 31 20.03 7.30 -5.87
CA ILE A 31 19.70 8.58 -5.23
C ILE A 31 19.34 9.52 -6.39
N HIS A 32 18.37 9.11 -7.22
CA HIS A 32 17.45 10.10 -7.72
C HIS A 32 16.64 10.46 -6.47
N PRO A 33 16.62 11.71 -6.01
CA PRO A 33 15.51 12.12 -5.19
C PRO A 33 14.31 11.93 -6.11
N LEU A 34 13.62 10.79 -5.99
CA LEU A 34 12.22 10.73 -6.32
C LEU A 34 11.67 12.01 -5.68
N PRO A 35 11.00 12.91 -6.42
CA PRO A 35 10.24 13.95 -5.74
C PRO A 35 9.44 13.18 -4.69
N PRO A 36 9.53 13.54 -3.40
CA PRO A 36 8.83 12.79 -2.37
C PRO A 36 7.43 12.63 -2.92
N THR A 37 7.02 11.38 -3.19
CA THR A 37 5.62 11.10 -3.45
C THR A 37 4.94 11.85 -2.35
N SER A 38 4.17 12.86 -2.73
CA SER A 38 3.67 13.91 -1.85
C SER A 38 2.61 13.31 -0.91
N LEU A 39 2.90 12.19 -0.27
CA LEU A 39 2.31 11.80 0.99
C LEU A 39 2.52 13.01 1.88
N ARG A 40 1.44 13.80 1.96
CA ARG A 40 1.29 14.87 2.93
C ARG A 40 1.90 14.38 4.24
N PRO A 41 2.66 15.20 4.97
CA PRO A 41 3.48 14.81 6.12
C PRO A 41 2.73 14.10 7.28
N LEU A 42 1.44 13.80 7.13
CA LEU A 42 0.56 13.13 8.08
C LEU A 42 -0.15 11.89 7.51
N CYS A 43 -0.03 11.56 6.23
CA CYS A 43 -0.82 10.48 5.65
C CYS A 43 -0.46 9.10 6.24
N LEU A 44 0.83 8.82 6.43
CA LEU A 44 1.26 7.57 7.06
C LEU A 44 0.78 7.44 8.51
N SER A 45 0.81 8.53 9.28
CA SER A 45 0.36 8.50 10.67
C SER A 45 -1.16 8.37 10.77
N GLN A 46 -1.93 9.08 9.93
CA GLN A 46 -3.38 8.93 9.86
C GLN A 46 -3.77 7.50 9.44
N LEU A 47 -3.14 6.96 8.41
CA LEU A 47 -3.38 5.59 7.95
C LEU A 47 -3.04 4.57 9.05
N ALA A 48 -1.94 4.75 9.77
CA ALA A 48 -1.56 3.88 10.87
C ALA A 48 -2.61 3.92 12.00
N LEU A 49 -3.18 5.09 12.28
CA LEU A 49 -4.19 5.27 13.30
C LEU A 49 -5.50 4.56 12.94
N VAL A 50 -5.96 4.72 11.69
CA VAL A 50 -7.10 3.96 11.15
C VAL A 50 -6.82 2.46 11.20
N SER A 51 -5.65 2.03 10.73
CA SER A 51 -5.24 0.62 10.71
C SER A 51 -5.26 0.02 12.12
N TYR A 52 -4.76 0.75 13.12
CA TYR A 52 -4.80 0.33 14.51
C TYR A 52 -6.24 0.26 15.06
N ALA A 53 -7.07 1.27 14.77
CA ALA A 53 -8.46 1.30 15.22
C ALA A 53 -9.29 0.14 14.63
N CYS A 54 -9.02 -0.22 13.38
CA CYS A 54 -9.74 -1.25 12.65
C CYS A 54 -9.15 -2.65 12.79
N ALA A 55 -7.90 -2.80 13.26
CA ALA A 55 -7.24 -4.09 13.46
C ALA A 55 -7.95 -5.01 14.47
N MET A 56 -8.78 -4.43 15.35
CA MET A 56 -9.58 -5.18 16.32
C MET A 56 -10.93 -5.65 15.78
N MET A 57 -11.28 -5.32 14.54
CA MET A 57 -12.51 -5.84 13.93
C MET A 57 -12.33 -7.31 13.52
N PRO A 58 -13.36 -8.15 13.70
CA PRO A 58 -13.38 -9.47 13.10
C PRO A 58 -13.16 -9.39 11.59
N LEU A 59 -12.19 -10.17 11.10
CA LEU A 59 -12.02 -10.41 9.67
C LEU A 59 -13.17 -11.31 9.23
N THR A 60 -14.32 -10.74 8.85
CA THR A 60 -15.46 -11.52 8.38
C THR A 60 -15.17 -12.13 7.02
N ALA A 61 -14.60 -13.33 7.03
CA ALA A 61 -14.67 -14.31 5.96
C ALA A 61 -15.40 -15.55 6.50
N THR A 62 -16.65 -15.41 6.95
CA THR A 62 -17.43 -16.56 7.44
C THR A 62 -18.90 -16.47 7.04
N PRO A 63 -19.53 -17.55 6.54
CA PRO A 63 -20.92 -17.55 6.07
C PRO A 63 -21.92 -17.41 7.23
N PRO A 64 -23.19 -17.04 6.95
CA PRO A 64 -24.19 -16.85 8.00
C PRO A 64 -24.46 -18.15 8.78
N PRO A 65 -24.63 -18.10 10.12
CA PRO A 65 -24.97 -19.26 10.92
C PRO A 65 -26.42 -19.72 10.65
N PRO A 66 -26.70 -21.04 10.66
CA PRO A 66 -28.06 -21.55 10.50
C PRO A 66 -28.93 -21.20 11.72
N PRO A 67 -30.26 -21.02 11.53
CA PRO A 67 -31.15 -20.67 12.63
C PRO A 67 -31.42 -21.91 13.51
N SER A 68 -31.16 -21.80 14.81
CA SER A 68 -31.61 -22.77 15.82
C SER A 68 -32.47 -22.07 16.90
N PRO A 69 -33.48 -22.75 17.46
CA PRO A 69 -34.55 -22.10 18.21
C PRO A 69 -34.30 -22.06 19.74
N SER A 70 -34.35 -20.85 20.30
CA SER A 70 -34.78 -20.46 21.67
C SER A 70 -34.02 -21.03 22.90
N PRO A 71 -34.28 -20.51 24.13
CA PRO A 71 -33.79 -19.22 24.62
C PRO A 71 -33.02 -19.38 25.95
N ASP A 72 -31.77 -18.92 26.03
CA ASP A 72 -31.12 -18.67 27.33
C ASP A 72 -30.21 -17.45 27.28
N ASN A 73 -30.45 -16.57 28.25
CA ASN A 73 -30.21 -15.14 28.21
C ASN A 73 -28.83 -14.78 28.77
N HIS A 74 -27.74 -15.04 28.04
CA HIS A 74 -26.37 -14.58 28.43
C HIS A 74 -25.45 -14.18 27.25
N GLY A 75 -26.01 -13.70 26.13
CA GLY A 75 -25.24 -13.38 24.91
C GLY A 75 -24.79 -11.93 24.70
N HIS A 76 -25.11 -10.98 25.59
CA HIS A 76 -25.05 -9.54 25.23
C HIS A 76 -23.66 -8.88 25.28
N ARG A 77 -22.67 -9.47 25.97
CA ARG A 77 -21.33 -8.85 26.08
C ARG A 77 -20.51 -8.90 24.79
N GLY A 78 -20.69 -9.96 23.98
CA GLY A 78 -19.95 -10.10 22.72
C GLY A 78 -20.39 -9.09 21.67
N ASN A 79 -21.70 -8.88 21.55
CA ASN A 79 -22.28 -7.98 20.56
C ASN A 79 -21.95 -6.51 20.86
N GLN A 80 -22.08 -6.09 22.12
CA GLN A 80 -21.75 -4.70 22.51
C GLN A 80 -20.27 -4.37 22.34
N ARG A 81 -19.39 -5.36 22.54
CA ARG A 81 -17.96 -5.18 22.30
C ARG A 81 -17.74 -4.94 20.80
N TYR A 82 -18.27 -5.81 19.95
CA TYR A 82 -18.19 -5.68 18.49
C TYR A 82 -18.66 -4.31 17.99
N THR A 83 -19.83 -3.84 18.43
CA THR A 83 -20.35 -2.52 18.03
C THR A 83 -19.42 -1.38 18.46
N LEU A 84 -18.81 -1.46 19.65
CA LEU A 84 -17.87 -0.45 20.11
C LEU A 84 -16.55 -0.44 19.31
N GLN A 85 -16.07 -1.60 18.84
CA GLN A 85 -14.93 -1.64 17.90
C GLN A 85 -15.30 -1.10 16.52
N GLU A 86 -16.49 -1.46 16.01
CA GLU A 86 -17.03 -0.95 14.75
C GLU A 86 -17.13 0.58 14.78
N GLU A 87 -17.72 1.14 15.82
CA GLU A 87 -17.84 2.59 16.03
C GLU A 87 -16.48 3.28 16.12
N ASN A 88 -15.52 2.69 16.84
CA ASN A 88 -14.17 3.24 16.95
C ASN A 88 -13.43 3.24 15.61
N CYS A 89 -13.46 2.12 14.86
CA CYS A 89 -12.90 2.05 13.52
C CYS A 89 -13.58 3.04 12.56
N CYS A 90 -14.92 3.09 12.59
CA CYS A 90 -15.72 4.01 11.78
C CYS A 90 -15.38 5.48 12.04
N ARG A 91 -15.14 5.86 13.30
CA ARG A 91 -14.73 7.21 13.68
C ARG A 91 -13.42 7.60 12.99
N TRP A 92 -12.38 6.79 13.15
CA TRP A 92 -11.07 7.08 12.57
C TRP A 92 -11.08 7.03 11.04
N ALA A 93 -11.86 6.12 10.45
CA ALA A 93 -12.10 6.08 9.01
C ALA A 93 -12.80 7.33 8.47
N LYS A 94 -13.66 8.00 9.24
CA LYS A 94 -14.24 9.27 8.80
C LYS A 94 -13.27 10.45 8.92
N GLU A 95 -12.24 10.33 9.74
CA GLU A 95 -11.30 11.41 10.06
C GLU A 95 -10.07 11.43 9.15
N ILE A 96 -9.70 10.30 8.55
CA ILE A 96 -8.59 10.25 7.58
C ILE A 96 -8.90 11.10 6.35
N ASP A 97 -7.90 11.88 5.92
CA ASP A 97 -8.01 12.78 4.77
C ASP A 97 -8.24 12.01 3.47
N SER A 98 -9.18 12.46 2.64
CA SER A 98 -9.48 11.80 1.37
C SER A 98 -8.27 11.76 0.45
N GLN A 99 -7.45 12.80 0.38
CA GLN A 99 -6.23 12.80 -0.45
C GLN A 99 -5.27 11.71 -0.01
N CYS A 100 -5.11 11.49 1.30
CA CYS A 100 -4.28 10.40 1.83
C CYS A 100 -4.79 9.03 1.35
N VAL A 101 -6.10 8.77 1.50
CA VAL A 101 -6.71 7.52 1.03
C VAL A 101 -6.52 7.35 -0.47
N CYS A 102 -6.75 8.41 -1.23
CA CYS A 102 -6.58 8.41 -2.68
C CYS A 102 -5.13 8.07 -3.07
N GLU A 103 -4.12 8.72 -2.48
CA GLU A 103 -2.69 8.49 -2.74
C GLU A 103 -2.26 7.05 -2.46
N VAL A 104 -2.71 6.48 -1.35
CA VAL A 104 -2.38 5.10 -0.94
C VAL A 104 -3.01 4.07 -1.87
N LEU A 105 -4.28 4.27 -2.26
CA LEU A 105 -5.02 3.30 -3.08
C LEU A 105 -4.64 3.34 -4.55
N VAL A 106 -4.26 4.52 -5.05
CA VAL A 106 -3.84 4.69 -6.45
C VAL A 106 -2.51 5.45 -6.45
N PRO A 107 -1.38 4.73 -6.30
CA PRO A 107 -0.06 5.30 -6.47
C PRO A 107 0.13 5.63 -7.95
N LEU A 108 -0.29 6.82 -8.34
CA LEU A 108 -0.04 7.37 -9.66
C LEU A 108 1.28 8.12 -9.63
N PRO A 109 2.09 7.99 -10.69
CA PRO A 109 3.20 8.90 -10.88
C PRO A 109 2.70 10.37 -10.87
N PRO A 110 3.52 11.31 -10.40
CA PRO A 110 3.11 12.70 -10.18
C PRO A 110 2.73 13.46 -11.47
N PHE A 111 3.06 12.91 -12.63
CA PHE A 111 2.74 13.48 -13.94
C PHE A 111 1.35 13.10 -14.46
N LEU A 112 0.65 12.17 -13.81
CA LEU A 112 -0.71 11.79 -14.20
C LEU A 112 -1.74 12.49 -13.31
N THR A 113 -2.77 13.04 -13.94
CA THR A 113 -3.94 13.55 -13.22
C THR A 113 -4.73 12.38 -12.64
N LYS A 114 -5.09 12.49 -11.36
CA LYS A 114 -5.91 11.48 -10.71
C LYS A 114 -7.34 11.57 -11.25
N PRO A 115 -7.92 10.47 -11.77
CA PRO A 115 -9.28 10.52 -12.29
C PRO A 115 -10.27 10.84 -11.17
N LEU A 116 -11.39 11.46 -11.51
CA LEU A 116 -12.50 11.67 -10.58
C LEU A 116 -13.13 10.31 -10.24
N HIS A 117 -13.06 9.90 -8.99
CA HIS A 117 -13.66 8.65 -8.51
C HIS A 117 -14.08 8.75 -7.06
N GLN A 118 -14.96 7.84 -6.64
CA GLN A 118 -15.32 7.67 -5.24
C GLN A 118 -14.89 6.29 -4.78
N TYR A 119 -14.29 6.22 -3.60
CA TYR A 119 -13.93 4.99 -2.93
C TYR A 119 -14.76 4.87 -1.67
N SER A 120 -15.53 3.79 -1.53
CA SER A 120 -16.36 3.55 -0.35
C SER A 120 -15.89 2.32 0.40
N ILE A 121 -15.77 2.44 1.72
CA ILE A 121 -15.51 1.32 2.63
C ILE A 121 -16.71 1.08 3.53
N ARG A 122 -17.06 -0.20 3.70
CA ARG A 122 -18.08 -0.64 4.65
C ARG A 122 -17.39 -1.23 5.87
N ILE A 123 -17.72 -0.67 7.03
CA ILE A 123 -17.18 -1.04 8.35
C ILE A 123 -18.37 -1.58 9.14
N GLY A 124 -18.37 -2.90 9.38
CA GLY A 124 -19.51 -3.61 9.97
C GLY A 124 -20.79 -3.44 9.15
N GLU A 125 -21.94 -3.37 9.84
CA GLU A 125 -23.26 -3.29 9.19
C GLU A 125 -23.72 -1.86 8.99
N SER A 126 -23.29 -0.93 9.85
CA SER A 126 -23.89 0.39 9.98
C SER A 126 -23.05 1.54 9.43
N CYS A 127 -21.76 1.32 9.21
CA CYS A 127 -20.85 2.38 8.78
C CYS A 127 -20.43 2.22 7.31
N ASN A 128 -20.75 3.23 6.50
CA ASN A 128 -20.25 3.38 5.14
C ASN A 128 -19.57 4.74 5.01
N VAL A 129 -18.29 4.74 4.63
CA VAL A 129 -17.49 5.96 4.45
C VAL A 129 -17.09 6.06 2.99
N THR A 130 -17.34 7.21 2.38
CA THR A 130 -17.03 7.47 0.97
C THR A 130 -16.01 8.59 0.86
N TYR A 131 -14.90 8.32 0.19
CA TYR A 131 -13.86 9.28 -0.13
C TYR A 131 -13.97 9.67 -1.60
N SER A 132 -13.97 10.97 -1.86
CA SER A 132 -13.94 11.52 -3.21
C SER A 132 -12.50 11.85 -3.60
N CYS A 133 -12.04 11.25 -4.69
CA CYS A 133 -10.73 11.41 -5.28
C CYS A 133 -10.85 12.15 -6.61
N GLY A 134 -9.88 13.02 -6.91
CA GLY A 134 -9.88 13.87 -8.11
C GLY A 134 -10.41 15.28 -7.83
N GLY A 135 -9.76 16.26 -8.45
CA GLY A 135 -9.95 17.71 -8.20
C GLY A 135 -8.63 18.46 -8.43
N PRO A 136 -8.65 19.78 -8.66
CA PRO A 136 -7.44 20.56 -8.83
C PRO A 136 -6.62 20.59 -7.54
N ILE A 137 -5.33 20.31 -7.67
CA ILE A 137 -4.29 20.44 -6.64
C ILE A 137 -4.04 21.90 -6.31
#